data_AF-A0A973GC77-F1
#
_entry.id   AF-A0A973GC77-F1
#
_cell.length_a   1.000
_cell.length_b   1.000
_cell.length_c   1.000
_cell.angle_alpha   90.00
_cell.angle_beta   90.00
_cell.angle_gamma   90.00
#
_symmetry.space_group_name_H-M   'P 1'
#
loop_
_entity.id
_entity.type
_entity.pdbx_description
1 polymer ?
#
loop_
_entity_poly.entity_id
_entity_poly.type
_entity_poly.pdbx_seq_one_letter_code
_entity_poly.pdbx_strand_id
1 'polypeptide(L)'
;RRRVVLALQVAVLMGGANLTTQVLKHVVLSRPDLALDDSLRNTLPSGHTTAAASVAAALVLVVPRRVRPAAALVGAAYTVATGISTLVGGWHRPSDVVAAVLVVLGWAGLATALGARGTLPPGSPHPRETAVVASTLVLAGLTAGVLAAVALERTTAAIETGLDSTAALLTAYGGGSLGVGAVVSLAFGTLLAMRAAADPRPAHAGPSSRTVDRRS
;
A
#
# COMPACT_ATOMS: atom_id res chain seq x y z
N ARG A 1 14.55 -23.63 1.65
CA ARG A 1 13.47 -23.18 2.57
C ARG A 1 13.11 -21.70 2.37
N ARG A 2 14.03 -20.74 2.54
CA ARG A 2 13.73 -19.29 2.38
C ARG A 2 13.14 -18.87 1.02
N ARG A 3 13.66 -19.40 -0.09
CA ARG A 3 13.14 -19.11 -1.45
C ARG A 3 11.70 -19.59 -1.65
N VAL A 4 11.34 -20.73 -1.06
CA VAL A 4 9.98 -21.30 -1.15
C VAL A 4 8.98 -20.46 -0.37
N VAL A 5 9.36 -19.98 0.83
CA VAL A 5 8.51 -19.07 1.62
C VAL A 5 8.27 -17.76 0.87
N LEU A 6 9.31 -17.17 0.27
CA LEU A 6 9.15 -15.96 -0.54
C LEU A 6 8.25 -16.18 -1.76
N ALA A 7 8.43 -17.29 -2.48
CA ALA A 7 7.57 -17.65 -3.60
C ALA A 7 6.10 -17.80 -3.18
N LEU A 8 5.84 -18.45 -2.05
CA LEU A 8 4.50 -18.56 -1.48
C LEU A 8 3.92 -17.20 -1.08
N GLN A 9 4.72 -16.33 -0.45
CA GLN A 9 4.28 -14.98 -0.10
C GLN A 9 3.87 -14.17 -1.33
N VAL A 10 4.66 -14.24 -2.40
CA VAL A 10 4.36 -13.56 -3.67
C VAL A 10 3.10 -14.14 -4.31
N ALA A 11 2.98 -15.47 -4.37
CA ALA A 11 1.81 -16.14 -4.94
C ALA A 11 0.52 -15.79 -4.17
N VAL A 12 0.57 -15.82 -2.83
CA VAL A 12 -0.57 -15.45 -1.97
C VAL A 12 -0.93 -13.98 -2.15
N LEU A 13 0.06 -13.08 -2.16
CA LEU A 13 -0.16 -11.65 -2.36
C LEU A 13 -0.79 -11.36 -3.73
N MET A 14 -0.12 -11.77 -4.80
CA MET A 14 -0.54 -11.42 -6.16
C MET A 14 -1.82 -12.17 -6.55
N GLY A 15 -1.86 -13.48 -6.33
CA GLY A 15 -3.03 -14.30 -6.64
C GLY A 15 -4.24 -13.88 -5.82
N GLY A 16 -4.07 -13.73 -4.51
CA GLY A 16 -5.13 -13.30 -3.60
C GLY A 16 -5.68 -11.92 -3.96
N ALA A 17 -4.81 -10.92 -4.15
CA ALA A 17 -5.25 -9.56 -4.45
C ALA A 17 -5.98 -9.46 -5.79
N ASN A 18 -5.42 -10.03 -6.86
CA ASN A 18 -6.03 -9.97 -8.18
C ASN A 18 -7.34 -10.75 -8.24
N LEU A 19 -7.39 -11.95 -7.66
CA LEU A 19 -8.63 -12.73 -7.58
C LEU A 19 -9.70 -12.00 -6.77
N THR A 20 -9.34 -11.44 -5.61
CA THR A 20 -10.27 -10.66 -4.77
C THR A 20 -10.82 -9.47 -5.54
N THR A 21 -9.97 -8.74 -6.29
CA THR A 21 -10.43 -7.61 -7.13
C THR A 21 -11.42 -8.06 -8.19
N GLN A 22 -11.18 -9.20 -8.85
CA GLN A 22 -12.12 -9.70 -9.87
C GLN A 22 -13.44 -10.18 -9.25
N VAL A 23 -13.38 -10.90 -8.13
CA VAL A 23 -14.57 -11.36 -7.41
C VAL A 23 -15.39 -10.17 -6.89
N LEU A 24 -14.74 -9.18 -6.27
CA LEU A 24 -15.42 -7.98 -5.80
C LEU A 24 -16.11 -7.26 -6.97
N LYS A 25 -15.41 -7.11 -8.10
CA LYS A 25 -15.92 -6.40 -9.26
C LYS A 25 -17.11 -7.08 -9.93
N HIS A 26 -17.01 -8.40 -10.12
CA HIS A 26 -17.95 -9.13 -10.97
C HIS A 26 -19.03 -9.89 -10.21
N VAL A 27 -18.85 -10.12 -8.90
CA VAL A 27 -19.74 -11.01 -8.13
C VAL A 27 -20.36 -10.30 -6.93
N VAL A 28 -19.60 -9.47 -6.22
CA VAL A 28 -20.05 -8.90 -4.94
C VAL A 28 -20.66 -7.51 -5.11
N LEU A 29 -20.01 -6.65 -5.88
CA LEU A 29 -20.40 -5.25 -6.02
C LEU A 29 -21.24 -5.07 -7.28
N SER A 30 -22.55 -5.15 -7.13
CA SER A 30 -23.50 -4.71 -8.14
C SER A 30 -23.78 -3.22 -7.96
N ARG A 31 -23.60 -2.43 -9.02
CA ARG A 31 -24.04 -1.04 -9.03
C ARG A 31 -25.52 -1.01 -9.45
N PRO A 32 -26.44 -0.36 -8.69
CA PRO A 32 -27.84 -0.28 -9.07
C PRO A 32 -27.99 0.39 -10.44
N ASP A 33 -28.75 -0.23 -11.35
CA ASP A 33 -29.05 0.34 -12.67
C ASP A 33 -30.00 1.53 -12.49
N LEU A 34 -29.44 2.73 -12.47
CA LEU A 34 -30.20 3.98 -12.35
C LEU A 34 -30.77 4.46 -13.69
N ALA A 35 -30.99 3.55 -14.66
CA ALA A 35 -31.45 3.86 -16.03
C ALA A 35 -30.62 4.94 -16.76
N LEU A 36 -29.34 5.05 -16.39
CA LEU A 36 -28.36 5.92 -17.01
C LEU A 36 -27.34 5.08 -17.77
N ASP A 37 -26.72 5.69 -18.78
CA ASP A 37 -25.83 5.14 -19.82
C ASP A 37 -24.91 3.96 -19.42
N ASP A 38 -24.55 3.11 -20.39
CA ASP A 38 -23.72 1.90 -20.25
C ASP A 38 -22.28 2.19 -19.71
N SER A 39 -21.93 3.48 -19.58
CA SER A 39 -20.73 4.00 -18.92
C SER A 39 -20.72 3.83 -17.39
N LEU A 40 -21.80 3.31 -16.79
CA LEU A 40 -21.97 3.16 -15.34
C LEU A 40 -21.67 1.75 -14.78
N ARG A 41 -21.08 0.86 -15.58
CA ARG A 41 -20.63 -0.48 -15.16
C ARG A 41 -19.75 -0.42 -13.91
N ASN A 42 -19.83 -1.45 -13.05
CA ASN A 42 -19.01 -1.50 -11.84
C ASN A 42 -17.52 -1.57 -12.18
N THR A 43 -16.78 -0.53 -11.79
CA THR A 43 -15.34 -0.41 -12.02
C THR A 43 -14.52 -0.64 -10.75
N LEU A 44 -15.17 -0.81 -9.59
CA LEU A 44 -14.52 -0.99 -8.30
C LEU A 44 -14.26 -2.48 -8.01
N PRO A 45 -13.03 -2.87 -7.61
CA PRO A 45 -11.79 -2.10 -7.55
C PRO A 45 -11.06 -1.97 -8.91
N SER A 46 -10.14 -1.01 -9.05
CA SER A 46 -9.31 -0.85 -10.26
C SER A 46 -8.36 -2.05 -10.46
N GLY A 47 -8.52 -2.75 -11.59
CA GLY A 47 -7.71 -3.94 -11.90
C GLY A 47 -6.26 -3.59 -12.23
N HIS A 48 -6.03 -2.56 -13.03
CA HIS A 48 -4.69 -2.06 -13.37
C HIS A 48 -3.92 -1.61 -12.12
N THR A 49 -4.60 -0.89 -11.21
CA THR A 49 -4.01 -0.47 -9.94
C THR A 49 -3.72 -1.67 -9.04
N THR A 50 -4.63 -2.64 -8.91
CA THR A 50 -4.36 -3.87 -8.13
C THR A 50 -3.13 -4.60 -8.66
N ALA A 51 -3.03 -4.80 -9.97
CA ALA A 51 -1.89 -5.47 -10.59
C ALA A 51 -0.58 -4.71 -10.28
N ALA A 52 -0.52 -3.41 -10.57
CA ALA A 52 0.65 -2.58 -10.33
C ALA A 52 1.07 -2.56 -8.85
N ALA A 53 0.11 -2.30 -7.95
CA ALA A 53 0.34 -2.26 -6.52
C ALA A 53 0.80 -3.61 -5.98
N SER A 54 0.22 -4.73 -6.46
CA SER A 54 0.59 -6.08 -6.00
C SER A 54 2.03 -6.45 -6.42
N VAL A 55 2.45 -6.09 -7.63
CA VAL A 55 3.83 -6.27 -8.10
C VAL A 55 4.81 -5.42 -7.28
N ALA A 56 4.48 -4.16 -7.06
CA ALA A 56 5.30 -3.25 -6.27
C ALA A 56 5.41 -3.70 -4.80
N ALA A 57 4.31 -4.13 -4.19
CA ALA A 57 4.33 -4.70 -2.85
C ALA A 57 5.14 -6.01 -2.79
N ALA A 58 5.01 -6.89 -3.78
CA ALA A 58 5.79 -8.13 -3.88
C ALA A 58 7.29 -7.85 -3.97
N LEU A 59 7.69 -6.82 -4.73
CA LEU A 59 9.09 -6.38 -4.80
C LEU A 59 9.63 -6.04 -3.41
N VAL A 60 8.89 -5.27 -2.60
CA VAL A 60 9.29 -4.94 -1.21
C VAL A 60 9.49 -6.20 -0.35
N LEU A 61 8.72 -7.27 -0.57
CA LEU A 61 8.87 -8.54 0.17
C LEU A 61 10.13 -9.30 -0.23
N VAL A 62 10.46 -9.29 -1.53
CA VAL A 62 11.50 -10.13 -2.13
C VAL A 62 12.89 -9.52 -2.01
N VAL A 63 13.01 -8.19 -2.12
CA VAL A 63 14.31 -7.52 -2.16
C VAL A 63 15.08 -7.62 -0.83
N PRO A 64 16.42 -7.54 -0.86
CA PRO A 64 17.25 -7.48 0.35
C PRO A 64 16.88 -6.31 1.25
N ARG A 65 17.03 -6.49 2.57
CA ARG A 65 16.71 -5.48 3.61
C ARG A 65 17.25 -4.08 3.29
N ARG A 66 18.47 -4.01 2.75
CA ARG A 66 19.19 -2.76 2.44
C ARG A 66 18.49 -1.89 1.40
N VAL A 67 17.77 -2.49 0.44
CA VAL A 67 17.14 -1.75 -0.66
C VAL A 67 15.61 -1.71 -0.52
N ARG A 68 15.04 -2.27 0.56
CA ARG A 68 13.60 -2.22 0.83
C ARG A 68 13.04 -0.79 0.90
N PRO A 69 13.71 0.19 1.55
CA PRO A 69 13.20 1.56 1.59
C PRO A 69 13.10 2.17 0.19
N ALA A 70 14.13 1.99 -0.64
CA ALA A 70 14.12 2.42 -2.04
C ALA A 70 13.02 1.71 -2.86
N ALA A 71 12.88 0.39 -2.70
CA ALA A 71 11.82 -0.37 -3.37
C ALA A 71 10.42 0.08 -2.96
N ALA A 72 10.21 0.49 -1.70
CA ALA A 72 8.94 1.02 -1.23
C ALA A 72 8.64 2.40 -1.85
N LEU A 73 9.64 3.28 -1.95
CA LEU A 73 9.49 4.58 -2.62
C LEU A 73 9.17 4.44 -4.11
N VAL A 74 9.93 3.61 -4.81
CA VAL A 74 9.71 3.32 -6.24
C VAL A 74 8.36 2.64 -6.45
N GLY A 75 8.01 1.69 -5.59
CA GLY A 75 6.72 1.00 -5.62
C GLY A 75 5.54 1.93 -5.38
N ALA A 76 5.65 2.85 -4.41
CA ALA A 76 4.65 3.88 -4.16
C ALA A 76 4.51 4.81 -5.37
N ALA A 77 5.61 5.32 -5.92
CA ALA A 77 5.60 6.19 -7.09
C ALA A 77 4.95 5.51 -8.32
N TYR A 78 5.33 4.25 -8.59
CA TYR A 78 4.74 3.47 -9.68
C TYR A 78 3.23 3.23 -9.48
N THR A 79 2.82 2.94 -8.26
CA THR A 79 1.41 2.71 -7.93
C THR A 79 0.59 4.00 -8.05
N VAL A 80 1.10 5.14 -7.58
CA VAL A 80 0.47 6.45 -7.77
C VAL A 80 0.36 6.77 -9.26
N ALA A 81 1.46 6.65 -10.02
CA ALA A 81 1.46 6.95 -11.46
C ALA A 81 0.42 6.11 -12.21
N THR A 82 0.35 4.80 -11.90
CA THR A 82 -0.67 3.91 -12.50
C THR A 82 -2.08 4.32 -12.08
N GLY A 83 -2.30 4.57 -10.79
CA GLY A 83 -3.60 5.02 -10.27
C GLY A 83 -4.07 6.30 -10.94
N ILE A 84 -3.24 7.34 -10.96
CA ILE A 84 -3.56 8.63 -11.60
C ILE A 84 -3.76 8.46 -13.11
N SER A 85 -2.96 7.63 -13.79
CA SER A 85 -3.16 7.34 -15.22
C SER A 85 -4.55 6.78 -15.50
N THR A 86 -5.10 5.92 -14.63
CA THR A 86 -6.47 5.43 -14.78
C THR A 86 -7.55 6.50 -14.56
N LEU A 87 -7.26 7.52 -13.74
CA LEU A 87 -8.15 8.67 -13.57
C LEU A 87 -8.11 9.58 -14.79
N VAL A 88 -6.90 9.88 -15.30
CA VAL A 88 -6.69 10.68 -16.52
C VAL A 88 -7.37 10.04 -17.72
N GLY A 89 -7.30 8.71 -17.83
CA GLY A 89 -7.99 7.96 -18.89
C GLY A 89 -9.51 7.95 -18.76
N GLY A 90 -10.08 8.46 -17.67
CA GLY A 90 -11.51 8.42 -17.40
C GLY A 90 -12.06 7.02 -17.15
N TRP A 91 -11.19 6.02 -16.94
CA TRP A 91 -11.58 4.61 -16.78
C TRP A 91 -12.01 4.28 -15.37
N HIS A 92 -11.49 5.02 -14.39
CA HIS A 92 -11.67 4.74 -12.97
C HIS A 92 -11.93 6.01 -12.18
N ARG A 93 -12.68 5.85 -11.09
CA ARG A 93 -12.86 6.89 -10.07
C ARG A 93 -11.76 6.80 -9.02
N PRO A 94 -11.45 7.89 -8.30
CA PRO A 94 -10.47 7.84 -7.20
C PRO A 94 -10.75 6.73 -6.17
N SER A 95 -12.02 6.47 -5.87
CA SER A 95 -12.46 5.39 -4.97
C SER A 95 -12.04 3.99 -5.45
N ASP A 96 -12.03 3.74 -6.76
CA ASP A 96 -11.69 2.44 -7.34
C ASP A 96 -10.21 2.12 -7.12
N VAL A 97 -9.36 3.15 -7.24
CA VAL A 97 -7.91 3.10 -7.02
C VAL A 97 -7.62 2.92 -5.52
N VAL A 98 -8.29 3.69 -4.66
CA VAL A 98 -8.18 3.56 -3.19
C VAL A 98 -8.53 2.14 -2.74
N ALA A 99 -9.67 1.61 -3.19
CA ALA A 99 -10.10 0.24 -2.85
C ALA A 99 -9.08 -0.81 -3.31
N ALA A 100 -8.55 -0.66 -4.53
CA ALA A 100 -7.54 -1.57 -5.07
C ALA A 100 -6.27 -1.61 -4.20
N VAL A 101 -5.79 -0.44 -3.73
CA VAL A 101 -4.60 -0.35 -2.87
C VAL A 101 -4.85 -0.97 -1.50
N LEU A 102 -6.04 -0.77 -0.92
CA LEU A 102 -6.41 -1.39 0.37
C LEU A 102 -6.48 -2.91 0.29
N VAL A 103 -7.05 -3.46 -0.79
CA VAL A 103 -7.06 -4.92 -1.03
C VAL A 103 -5.63 -5.46 -1.07
N VAL A 104 -4.74 -4.80 -1.83
CA VAL A 104 -3.33 -5.20 -1.92
C VAL A 104 -2.62 -5.11 -0.56
N LEU A 105 -2.86 -4.05 0.22
CA LEU A 105 -2.28 -3.90 1.55
C LEU A 105 -2.70 -5.03 2.48
N GLY A 106 -3.99 -5.42 2.47
CA GLY A 106 -4.50 -6.54 3.27
C GLY A 106 -3.78 -7.85 2.93
N TRP A 107 -3.65 -8.18 1.64
CA TRP A 107 -2.91 -9.35 1.19
C TRP A 107 -1.41 -9.27 1.48
N ALA A 108 -0.81 -8.08 1.42
CA ALA A 108 0.60 -7.88 1.73
C ALA A 108 0.89 -8.06 3.23
N GLY A 109 -0.04 -7.63 4.08
CA GLY A 109 -0.04 -7.91 5.52
C GLY A 109 -0.12 -9.40 5.82
N LEU A 110 -1.08 -10.11 5.19
CA LEU A 110 -1.23 -11.56 5.33
C LEU A 110 0.05 -12.30 4.86
N ALA A 111 0.57 -11.96 3.69
CA ALA A 111 1.81 -12.53 3.19
C ALA A 111 2.96 -12.28 4.18
N THR A 112 3.07 -11.08 4.74
CA THR A 112 4.09 -10.75 5.76
C THR A 112 3.96 -11.60 7.01
N ALA A 113 2.74 -11.78 7.54
CA ALA A 113 2.48 -12.63 8.70
C ALA A 113 2.86 -14.10 8.45
N LEU A 114 2.59 -14.64 7.25
CA LEU A 114 2.97 -16.01 6.88
C LEU A 114 4.49 -16.23 6.87
N GLY A 115 5.27 -15.24 6.45
CA GLY A 115 6.74 -15.35 6.42
C GLY A 115 7.41 -15.16 7.77
N ALA A 116 6.81 -14.38 8.67
CA ALA A 116 7.33 -14.17 10.03
C ALA A 116 7.36 -15.47 10.86
N ARG A 117 6.50 -16.44 10.53
CA ARG A 117 6.46 -17.78 11.16
C ARG A 117 7.68 -18.66 10.81
N GLY A 118 8.44 -18.32 9.77
CA GLY A 118 9.67 -19.01 9.40
C GLY A 118 10.89 -18.28 9.96
N THR A 119 11.53 -18.83 10.99
CA THR A 119 12.73 -18.27 11.64
C THR A 119 13.82 -17.88 10.63
N LEU A 120 13.97 -16.59 10.37
CA LEU A 120 15.08 -16.07 9.58
C LEU A 120 16.29 -15.85 10.49
N PRO A 121 17.53 -16.04 10.00
CA PRO A 121 18.71 -15.65 10.75
C PRO A 121 18.69 -14.15 11.09
N PRO A 122 19.19 -13.74 12.26
CA PRO A 122 19.42 -12.33 12.57
C PRO A 122 20.28 -11.71 11.47
N GLY A 123 19.85 -10.58 10.92
CA GLY A 123 20.69 -9.80 10.01
C GLY A 123 21.14 -8.52 10.68
N SER A 124 22.21 -7.93 10.17
CA SER A 124 22.75 -6.67 10.69
C SER A 124 21.70 -5.54 10.65
N PRO A 125 21.59 -4.71 11.70
CA PRO A 125 20.59 -3.66 11.78
C PRO A 125 20.82 -2.60 10.68
N HIS A 126 19.78 -2.28 9.91
CA HIS A 126 19.62 -0.94 9.30
C HIS A 126 18.22 -0.37 9.65
N PRO A 127 17.88 -0.23 10.95
CA PRO A 127 16.52 0.08 11.37
C PRO A 127 16.17 1.54 11.09
N ARG A 128 17.17 2.44 11.11
CA ARG A 128 16.95 3.89 11.05
C ARG A 128 16.48 4.35 9.68
N GLU A 129 17.16 3.97 8.60
CA GLU A 129 16.76 4.37 7.25
C GLU A 129 15.35 3.86 6.89
N THR A 130 15.10 2.58 7.22
CA THR A 130 13.78 1.97 7.03
C THR A 130 12.69 2.69 7.83
N ALA A 131 12.96 3.00 9.10
CA ALA A 131 12.03 3.73 9.96
C ALA A 131 11.79 5.18 9.49
N VAL A 132 12.84 5.85 9.01
CA VAL A 132 12.73 7.20 8.44
C VAL A 132 11.84 7.17 7.20
N VAL A 133 12.14 6.31 6.22
CA VAL A 133 11.35 6.22 4.98
C VAL A 133 9.90 5.80 5.27
N ALA A 134 9.68 4.83 6.16
CA ALA A 134 8.33 4.43 6.56
C ALA A 134 7.57 5.59 7.22
N SER A 135 8.21 6.30 8.17
CA SER A 135 7.61 7.46 8.84
C SER A 135 7.34 8.59 7.86
N THR A 136 8.26 8.87 6.95
CA THR A 136 8.07 9.90 5.91
C THR A 136 6.91 9.57 5.00
N LEU A 137 6.77 8.32 4.55
CA LEU A 137 5.63 7.88 3.74
C LEU A 137 4.31 7.99 4.51
N VAL A 138 4.29 7.61 5.79
CA VAL A 138 3.09 7.75 6.64
C VAL A 138 2.73 9.22 6.83
N LEU A 139 3.68 10.07 7.19
CA LEU A 139 3.45 11.50 7.38
C LEU A 139 3.00 12.19 6.10
N ALA A 140 3.65 11.89 4.97
CA ALA A 140 3.23 12.39 3.66
C ALA A 140 1.81 11.93 3.33
N GLY A 141 1.48 10.67 3.63
CA GLY A 141 0.16 10.11 3.43
C GLY A 141 -0.92 10.79 4.29
N LEU A 142 -0.64 11.02 5.57
CA LEU A 142 -1.55 11.73 6.48
C LEU A 142 -1.77 13.17 6.01
N THR A 143 -0.70 13.90 5.68
CA THR A 143 -0.80 15.28 5.18
C THR A 143 -1.59 15.35 3.88
N ALA A 144 -1.30 14.48 2.91
CA ALA A 144 -2.07 14.40 1.67
C ALA A 144 -3.53 14.00 1.93
N GLY A 145 -3.78 13.14 2.92
CA GLY A 145 -5.13 12.73 3.33
C GLY A 145 -5.95 13.88 3.91
N VAL A 146 -5.34 14.73 4.73
CA VAL A 146 -5.99 15.95 5.25
C VAL A 146 -6.32 16.89 4.09
N LEU A 147 -5.39 17.13 3.16
CA LEU A 147 -5.65 17.98 2.00
C LEU A 147 -6.74 17.39 1.08
N ALA A 148 -6.76 16.07 0.90
CA ALA A 148 -7.80 15.38 0.15
C ALA A 148 -9.18 15.51 0.83
N ALA A 149 -9.24 15.43 2.16
CA ALA A 149 -10.47 15.60 2.92
C ALA A 149 -11.02 17.03 2.80
N VAL A 150 -10.14 18.03 2.90
CA VAL A 150 -10.52 19.45 2.69
C VAL A 150 -11.01 19.67 1.26
N ALA A 151 -10.34 19.08 0.26
CA ALA A 151 -10.77 19.18 -1.13
C ALA A 151 -12.11 18.47 -1.36
N LEU A 152 -12.36 17.33 -0.71
CA LEU A 152 -13.62 16.61 -0.75
C LEU A 152 -14.75 17.45 -0.15
N GLU A 153 -14.54 18.03 1.03
CA GLU A 153 -15.51 18.93 1.70
C GLU A 153 -15.89 20.11 0.80
N ARG A 154 -14.89 20.77 0.20
CA ARG A 154 -15.11 21.86 -0.77
C ARG A 154 -15.88 21.39 -2.00
N THR A 155 -15.57 20.20 -2.49
CA THR A 155 -16.26 19.61 -3.65
C THR A 155 -17.72 19.32 -3.29
N THR A 156 -17.99 18.75 -2.12
CA THR A 156 -19.36 18.46 -1.69
C THR A 156 -20.20 19.71 -1.50
N ALA A 157 -19.62 20.78 -0.93
CA ALA A 157 -20.30 22.07 -0.83
C ALA A 157 -20.61 22.67 -2.20
N ALA A 158 -19.70 22.51 -3.18
CA ALA A 158 -19.89 23.02 -4.52
C ALA A 158 -20.95 22.24 -5.34
N ILE A 159 -21.28 20.99 -4.97
CA ILE A 159 -22.31 20.21 -5.67
C ILE A 159 -23.68 20.90 -5.59
N GLU A 160 -24.01 21.51 -4.46
CA GLU A 160 -25.29 22.21 -4.25
C GLU A 160 -25.42 23.45 -5.16
N THR A 161 -24.30 24.11 -5.44
CA THR A 161 -24.24 25.33 -6.27
C THR A 161 -23.91 25.07 -7.73
N GLY A 162 -23.62 23.82 -8.12
CA GLY A 162 -23.14 23.43 -9.45
C GLY A 162 -21.61 23.41 -9.57
N LEU A 163 -21.09 22.45 -10.35
CA LEU A 163 -19.66 22.25 -10.61
C LEU A 163 -19.23 22.88 -11.96
N ASP A 164 -19.62 24.13 -12.19
CA ASP A 164 -19.48 24.75 -13.51
C ASP A 164 -18.15 25.50 -13.69
N SER A 165 -17.43 25.75 -12.59
CA SER A 165 -16.14 26.45 -12.63
C SER A 165 -14.96 25.48 -12.78
N THR A 166 -13.97 25.87 -13.60
CA THR A 166 -12.70 25.14 -13.72
C THR A 166 -12.03 24.92 -12.37
N ALA A 167 -12.13 25.89 -11.45
CA ALA A 167 -11.57 25.76 -10.10
C ALA A 167 -12.24 24.65 -9.29
N ALA A 168 -13.57 24.50 -9.40
CA ALA A 168 -14.30 23.42 -8.73
C ALA A 168 -13.90 22.05 -9.29
N LEU A 169 -13.80 21.92 -10.62
CA LEU A 169 -13.35 20.69 -11.28
C LEU A 169 -11.91 20.32 -10.91
N LEU A 170 -11.00 21.30 -10.89
CA LEU A 170 -9.61 21.09 -10.46
C LEU A 170 -9.52 20.71 -8.98
N THR A 171 -10.37 21.27 -8.13
CA THR A 171 -10.44 20.92 -6.70
C THR A 171 -10.90 19.47 -6.53
N ALA A 172 -11.95 19.06 -7.24
CA ALA A 172 -12.47 17.69 -7.19
C ALA A 172 -11.43 16.67 -7.69
N TYR A 173 -10.85 16.93 -8.88
CA TYR A 173 -9.85 16.05 -9.47
C TYR A 173 -8.55 16.01 -8.67
N GLY A 174 -8.07 17.18 -8.23
CA GLY A 174 -6.88 17.31 -7.38
C GLY A 174 -7.08 16.63 -6.03
N GLY A 175 -8.24 16.81 -5.40
CA GLY A 175 -8.62 16.14 -4.15
C GLY A 175 -8.64 14.62 -4.29
N GLY A 176 -9.24 14.09 -5.36
CA GLY A 176 -9.22 12.66 -5.66
C GLY A 176 -7.79 12.13 -5.86
N SER A 177 -6.95 12.87 -6.58
CA SER A 177 -5.55 12.52 -6.83
C SER A 177 -4.72 12.53 -5.54
N LEU A 178 -4.94 13.52 -4.66
CA LEU A 178 -4.33 13.58 -3.33
C LEU A 178 -4.78 12.40 -2.46
N GLY A 179 -6.07 12.01 -2.54
CA GLY A 179 -6.59 10.83 -1.84
C GLY A 179 -5.91 9.53 -2.28
N VAL A 180 -5.67 9.36 -3.59
CA VAL A 180 -4.88 8.23 -4.12
C VAL A 180 -3.46 8.27 -3.58
N GLY A 181 -2.77 9.41 -3.67
CA GLY A 181 -1.41 9.58 -3.16
C GLY A 181 -1.30 9.30 -1.66
N ALA A 182 -2.29 9.73 -0.89
CA ALA A 182 -2.39 9.50 0.55
C ALA A 182 -2.43 8.02 0.89
N VAL A 183 -3.37 7.28 0.29
CA VAL A 183 -3.58 5.85 0.55
C VAL A 183 -2.40 5.02 0.10
N VAL A 184 -1.80 5.32 -1.06
CA VAL A 184 -0.60 4.63 -1.53
C VAL A 184 0.58 4.86 -0.57
N SER A 185 0.80 6.10 -0.14
CA SER A 185 1.91 6.42 0.78
C SER A 185 1.72 5.72 2.13
N LEU A 186 0.51 5.74 2.68
CA LEU A 186 0.17 4.99 3.90
C LEU A 186 0.37 3.49 3.73
N ALA A 187 -0.05 2.91 2.61
CA ALA A 187 0.08 1.48 2.35
C ALA A 187 1.54 1.04 2.27
N PHE A 188 2.39 1.74 1.53
CA PHE A 188 3.82 1.40 1.41
C PHE A 188 4.59 1.70 2.70
N GLY A 189 4.26 2.78 3.41
CA GLY A 189 4.83 3.08 4.73
C GLY A 189 4.49 1.98 5.75
N THR A 190 3.23 1.55 5.78
CA THR A 190 2.75 0.46 6.65
C THR A 190 3.40 -0.87 6.28
N LEU A 191 3.47 -1.20 4.99
CA LEU A 191 4.11 -2.43 4.52
C LEU A 191 5.60 -2.48 4.90
N LEU A 192 6.30 -1.37 4.73
CA LEU A 192 7.71 -1.26 5.09
C LEU A 192 7.90 -1.41 6.61
N ALA A 193 7.03 -0.80 7.42
CA ALA A 193 7.04 -0.94 8.88
C ALA A 193 6.75 -2.38 9.32
N MET A 194 5.74 -3.05 8.74
CA MET A 194 5.45 -4.47 9.01
C MET A 194 6.64 -5.36 8.67
N ARG A 195 7.33 -5.09 7.56
CA ARG A 195 8.51 -5.87 7.14
C ARG A 195 9.73 -5.62 8.02
N ALA A 196 9.90 -4.42 8.55
CA ALA A 196 10.92 -4.11 9.53
C ALA A 196 10.63 -4.81 10.88
N ALA A 197 9.36 -4.82 11.32
CA ALA A 197 8.95 -5.46 12.56
C ALA A 197 9.05 -7.00 12.53
N ALA A 198 8.85 -7.61 11.35
CA ALA A 198 8.99 -9.05 11.15
C ALA A 198 10.45 -9.54 11.11
N ASP A 199 11.44 -8.64 11.10
CA ASP A 199 12.84 -9.02 11.11
C ASP A 199 13.32 -9.36 12.55
N PRO A 200 13.99 -10.52 12.76
CA PRO A 200 14.45 -10.92 14.10
C PRO A 200 15.43 -9.89 14.70
N ARG A 201 15.21 -9.52 15.96
CA ARG A 201 16.14 -8.68 16.72
C ARG A 201 17.40 -9.47 17.08
N PRO A 202 18.61 -8.87 17.03
CA PRO A 202 19.81 -9.52 17.54
C PRO A 202 19.63 -9.80 19.03
N ALA A 203 19.90 -11.04 19.46
CA ALA A 203 19.89 -11.41 20.86
C ALA A 203 20.88 -10.51 21.61
N HIS A 204 20.41 -9.83 22.66
CA HIS A 204 21.32 -9.15 23.59
C HIS A 204 22.19 -10.24 24.22
N ALA A 205 23.50 -10.20 23.93
CA ALA A 205 24.47 -10.95 24.70
C ALA A 205 24.37 -10.44 26.14
N GLY A 206 23.72 -11.22 27.00
CA GLY A 206 23.68 -10.94 28.43
C GLY A 206 25.12 -10.82 28.98
N PRO A 207 25.33 -10.05 30.06
CA PRO A 207 26.67 -9.87 30.61
C PRO A 207 27.28 -11.23 30.91
N SER A 208 28.41 -11.54 30.26
CA SER A 208 29.16 -12.77 30.50
C SER A 208 29.48 -12.83 31.99
N SER A 209 28.86 -13.75 32.71
CA SER A 209 29.33 -14.15 34.03
C SER A 209 30.74 -14.69 33.84
N ARG A 210 31.76 -13.85 34.03
CA ARG A 210 33.14 -14.30 34.21
C ARG A 210 33.12 -15.18 35.44
N THR A 211 33.13 -16.48 35.19
CA THR A 211 33.36 -17.51 36.19
C THR A 211 34.64 -17.14 36.91
N VAL A 212 34.49 -16.75 38.17
CA VAL A 212 35.56 -16.79 39.16
C VAL A 212 36.00 -18.24 39.20
N ASP A 213 37.18 -18.54 38.65
CA ASP A 213 37.88 -19.77 38.98
C ASP A 213 39.20 -19.46 39.67
N ARG A 214 39.37 -20.20 40.76
CA ARG A 214 40.33 -20.05 41.84
C ARG A 214 41.74 -20.38 41.35
N ARG A 215 42.75 -19.75 41.96
CA ARG A 215 43.97 -20.46 42.30
C ARG A 215 44.28 -20.24 43.78
N SER A 216 44.32 -21.40 44.45
CA SER A 216 44.96 -21.72 45.72
C SER A 216 46.36 -21.16 45.85
#